data_AF-A0A0J7ZFY0-F1
#
_entry.id   AF-A0A0J7ZFY0-F1
#
_cell.length_a   1.000
_cell.length_b   1.000
_cell.length_c   1.000
_cell.angle_alpha   90.00
_cell.angle_beta   90.00
_cell.angle_gamma   90.00
#
_symmetry.space_group_name_H-M   'P 1'
#
loop_
_entity.id
_entity.type
_entity.pdbx_description
1 polymer ?
#
loop_
_entity_poly.entity_id
_entity_poly.type
_entity_poly.pdbx_seq_one_letter_code
_entity_poly.pdbx_strand_id
1 'polypeptide(L)'
;MGSALTAAGLPWEDNGRQDTPRLAYTATGPRGRQWSIRPVSGIGFDPWQPSSLWRAMCAAPRRQSPVMSARALADHIRELPA
;
A
#
# COMPACT_ATOMS: atom_id res chain seq x y z
N MET A 1 -3.46 3.43 6.49
CA MET A 1 -2.31 2.80 5.79
C MET A 1 -0.97 3.34 6.27
N GLY A 2 -0.73 4.66 6.21
CA GLY A 2 0.53 5.27 6.65
C GLY A 2 1.03 4.82 8.02
N SER A 3 0.16 4.81 9.04
CA SER A 3 0.52 4.31 10.38
C SER A 3 0.98 2.85 10.40
N ALA A 4 0.44 1.99 9.53
CA ALA A 4 0.84 0.58 9.44
C ALA A 4 2.23 0.43 8.79
N LEU A 5 2.51 1.23 7.76
CA LEU A 5 3.84 1.28 7.11
C LEU A 5 4.91 1.81 8.07
N THR A 6 4.59 2.86 8.83
CA THR A 6 5.46 3.37 9.90
C THR A 6 5.71 2.31 10.96
N ALA A 7 4.67 1.60 11.42
CA ALA A 7 4.81 0.54 12.41
C ALA A 7 5.65 -0.66 11.91
N ALA A 8 5.61 -0.94 10.60
CA ALA A 8 6.46 -1.95 9.96
C ALA A 8 7.90 -1.47 9.72
N GLY A 9 8.22 -0.20 9.99
CA GLY A 9 9.54 0.40 9.75
C GLY A 9 9.87 0.57 8.27
N LEU A 10 8.86 0.63 7.40
CA LEU A 10 9.05 0.80 5.97
C LEU A 10 9.10 2.30 5.63
N PRO A 11 10.08 2.77 4.85
CA PRO A 11 10.01 4.10 4.24
C PRO A 11 8.78 4.18 3.31
N TRP A 12 7.98 5.23 3.42
CA TRP A 12 6.79 5.39 2.59
C TRP A 12 6.46 6.85 2.30
N GLU A 13 5.73 7.07 1.22
CA GLU A 13 5.25 8.37 0.75
C GLU A 13 3.76 8.32 0.45
N ASP A 14 3.03 9.33 0.90
CA ASP A 14 1.65 9.56 0.48
C ASP A 14 1.65 10.20 -0.91
N ASN A 15 1.13 9.48 -1.90
CA ASN A 15 0.96 9.94 -3.27
C ASN A 15 -0.51 10.29 -3.55
N GLY A 16 -1.34 10.41 -2.50
CA GLY A 16 -2.68 10.94 -2.61
C GLY A 16 -2.64 12.37 -3.13
N ARG A 17 -3.29 12.60 -4.28
CA ARG A 17 -3.50 13.95 -4.81
C ARG A 17 -4.71 14.57 -4.11
N GLN A 18 -4.59 15.77 -3.57
CA GLN A 18 -5.75 16.49 -3.01
C GLN A 18 -6.92 16.64 -4.00
N ASP A 19 -6.61 16.79 -5.30
CA ASP A 19 -7.63 16.91 -6.37
C ASP A 19 -8.22 15.59 -6.86
N THR A 20 -7.61 14.45 -6.52
CA THR A 20 -8.15 13.14 -6.91
C THR A 20 -8.30 12.29 -5.66
N PRO A 21 -9.53 11.86 -5.31
CA PRO A 21 -9.79 11.03 -4.13
C PRO A 21 -9.18 9.62 -4.16
N ARG A 22 -8.16 9.37 -4.99
CA ARG A 22 -7.41 8.12 -5.02
C ARG A 22 -6.27 8.22 -4.02
N LEU A 23 -6.53 7.75 -2.80
CA LEU A 23 -5.48 7.42 -1.84
C LEU A 23 -4.50 6.45 -2.52
N ALA A 24 -3.24 6.84 -2.66
CA ALA A 24 -2.20 5.99 -3.21
C ALA A 24 -0.96 6.18 -2.35
N TYR A 25 -0.41 5.11 -1.80
CA TYR A 25 0.83 5.16 -1.04
C TYR A 25 1.93 4.51 -1.85
N THR A 26 3.17 4.95 -1.68
CA THR A 26 4.33 4.23 -2.18
C THR A 26 5.16 3.82 -0.99
N ALA A 27 5.53 2.54 -0.87
CA ALA A 27 6.40 2.05 0.19
C ALA A 27 7.66 1.44 -0.41
N THR A 28 8.79 1.68 0.22
CA THR A 28 10.07 1.07 -0.14
C THR A 28 10.27 -0.16 0.74
N GLY A 29 10.13 -1.34 0.15
CA GLY A 29 10.43 -2.61 0.79
C GLY A 29 11.93 -2.86 0.95
N PRO A 30 12.31 -3.98 1.58
CA PRO A 30 13.70 -4.39 1.72
C PRO A 30 14.43 -4.41 0.36
N ARG A 31 15.71 -4.02 0.35
CA ARG A 31 16.56 -3.90 -0.86
C ARG A 31 16.13 -2.81 -1.86
N GLY A 32 15.40 -1.79 -1.40
CA GLY A 32 15.08 -0.60 -2.21
C GLY A 32 13.94 -0.81 -3.22
N ARG A 33 13.13 -1.86 -3.07
CA ARG A 33 12.01 -2.12 -3.98
C ARG A 33 10.83 -1.23 -3.69
N GLN A 34 10.35 -0.51 -4.70
CA GLN A 34 9.16 0.32 -4.56
C GLN A 34 7.87 -0.46 -4.79
N TRP A 35 6.90 -0.23 -3.92
CA TRP A 35 5.57 -0.81 -3.90
C TRP A 35 4.54 0.28 -3.99
N SER A 36 3.74 0.30 -5.07
CA SER A 36 2.56 1.15 -5.17
C SER A 36 1.38 0.46 -4.47
N ILE A 37 0.90 1.08 -3.41
CA ILE A 37 -0.17 0.61 -2.55
C ILE A 37 -1.43 1.41 -2.86
N ARG A 38 -2.52 0.71 -3.14
CA ARG A 38 -3.82 1.32 -3.42
C ARG A 38 -4.91 0.66 -2.58
N PRO A 39 -5.93 1.43 -2.15
CA PRO A 39 -7.11 0.85 -1.55
C PRO A 39 -7.81 0.00 -2.60
N VAL A 40 -8.34 -1.14 -2.18
CA VAL A 40 -9.22 -1.93 -3.04
C VAL A 40 -10.62 -1.36 -2.86
N SER A 41 -11.18 -0.86 -3.95
CA SER A 41 -12.56 -0.41 -4.02
C SER A 41 -13.47 -1.63 -4.03
N GLY A 42 -14.18 -1.86 -2.92
CA GLY A 42 -15.45 -2.57 -2.99
C GLY A 42 -16.46 -1.74 -3.81
N ILE A 43 -17.51 -2.38 -4.32
CA ILE A 43 -18.66 -1.65 -4.89
C ILE A 43 -19.18 -0.73 -3.77
N GLY A 44 -19.02 0.59 -3.92
CA GLY A 44 -19.29 1.58 -2.86
C GLY A 44 -18.06 2.23 -2.21
N PHE A 45 -16.98 2.48 -2.97
CA PHE A 45 -15.84 3.27 -2.50
C PHE A 45 -16.27 4.71 -2.17
N ASP A 46 -16.42 5.00 -0.87
CA ASP A 46 -16.44 6.36 -0.34
C ASP A 46 -14.99 6.82 -0.19
N PRO A 47 -14.55 7.83 -0.96
CA PRO A 47 -13.18 8.31 -0.89
C PRO A 47 -12.81 9.00 0.43
N TRP A 48 -13.82 9.37 1.22
CA TRP A 48 -13.64 9.94 2.55
C TRP A 48 -13.52 8.87 3.63
N GLN A 49 -13.87 7.62 3.32
CA GLN A 49 -13.68 6.49 4.21
C GLN A 49 -12.44 5.70 3.81
N PRO A 50 -11.43 5.59 4.68
CA PRO A 50 -10.27 4.78 4.37
C PRO A 50 -10.70 3.33 4.18
N SER A 51 -10.45 2.77 2.99
CA SER A 51 -10.68 1.34 2.76
C SER A 51 -9.90 0.53 3.80
N SER A 52 -10.54 -0.48 4.38
CA SER A 52 -9.88 -1.43 5.27
C SER A 52 -9.00 -2.41 4.51
N LEU A 53 -9.18 -2.51 3.19
CA LEU A 53 -8.51 -3.46 2.31
C LEU A 53 -7.59 -2.74 1.31
N TRP A 54 -6.36 -3.26 1.22
CA TRP A 54 -5.28 -2.68 0.47
C TRP A 54 -4.61 -3.72 -0.41
N ARG A 55 -4.02 -3.27 -1.52
CA ARG A 55 -3.20 -4.07 -2.40
C ARG A 55 -1.93 -3.31 -2.75
N ALA A 56 -0.79 -3.97 -2.63
CA ALA A 56 0.50 -3.49 -3.11
C ALA A 56 0.88 -4.11 -4.46
N MET A 57 1.47 -3.29 -5.32
CA MET A 57 1.99 -3.66 -6.64
C MET A 57 3.44 -3.21 -6.74
N CYS A 58 4.36 -4.12 -7.02
CA CYS A 58 5.75 -3.82 -7.37
C CYS A 58 5.89 -3.81 -8.89
N ALA A 59 6.57 -2.81 -9.45
CA ALA A 59 6.77 -2.70 -10.89
C ALA A 59 7.86 -3.63 -11.42
N ALA A 60 8.89 -3.93 -10.62
CA ALA A 60 10.07 -4.68 -11.04
C ALA A 60 10.61 -5.59 -9.90
N PRO A 61 10.43 -6.92 -9.98
CA PRO A 61 9.57 -7.65 -10.93
C PRO A 61 8.10 -7.29 -10.74
N ARG A 62 7.28 -7.39 -11.80
CA ARG A 62 5.83 -7.19 -11.70
C ARG A 62 5.24 -8.22 -10.73
N ARG A 63 5.03 -7.81 -9.48
CA ARG A 63 4.40 -8.62 -8.43
C ARG A 63 3.22 -7.85 -7.87
N GLN A 64 2.12 -8.56 -7.66
CA GLN A 64 0.97 -8.04 -6.94
C GLN A 64 0.79 -8.87 -5.68
N SER A 65 0.58 -8.19 -4.57
CA SER A 65 0.19 -8.83 -3.32
C SER A 65 -1.31 -9.21 -3.36
N PRO A 66 -1.73 -10.20 -2.56
CA PRO A 66 -3.13 -10.43 -2.25
C PRO A 66 -3.77 -9.17 -1.63
N VAL A 67 -5.11 -9.09 -1.71
CA VAL A 67 -5.85 -8.05 -0.98
C VAL A 67 -5.86 -8.39 0.49
N MET A 68 -5.39 -7.46 1.33
CA MET A 68 -5.29 -7.70 2.76
C MET A 68 -5.44 -6.39 3.56
N SER A 69 -5.53 -6.51 4.88
CA SER A 69 -5.59 -5.33 5.75
C SER A 69 -4.30 -4.51 5.68
N ALA A 70 -4.37 -3.22 6.06
CA ALA A 70 -3.21 -2.34 6.05
C ALA A 70 -2.00 -2.90 6.84
N ARG A 71 -2.27 -3.52 8.00
CA ARG A 71 -1.25 -4.15 8.85
C ARG A 71 -0.60 -5.34 8.14
N ALA A 72 -1.43 -6.29 7.68
CA ALA A 72 -0.96 -7.48 6.98
C ALA A 72 -0.18 -7.12 5.72
N LEU A 73 -0.59 -6.06 4.99
CA LEU A 73 0.12 -5.61 3.80
C LEU A 73 1.50 -5.04 4.11
N ALA A 74 1.60 -4.24 5.17
CA ALA A 74 2.87 -3.67 5.61
C ALA A 74 3.85 -4.78 6.05
N ASP A 75 3.36 -5.75 6.83
CA ASP A 75 4.14 -6.91 7.24
C ASP A 75 4.54 -7.76 6.02
N HIS A 76 3.64 -7.98 5.06
CA HIS A 76 3.94 -8.70 3.82
C HIS A 76 5.03 -8.02 2.99
N ILE A 77 4.99 -6.69 2.82
CA ILE A 77 6.04 -5.95 2.09
C ILE A 77 7.38 -6.05 2.83
N ARG A 78 7.37 -6.05 4.16
CA ARG A 78 8.56 -6.21 4.99
C ARG A 78 9.14 -7.62 4.90
N GLU A 79 8.30 -8.64 4.88
CA GLU A 79 8.72 -10.04 4.90
C GLU A 79 9.11 -10.58 3.52
N LEU A 80 8.55 -10.02 2.44
CA LEU A 80 8.77 -10.50 1.07
C LEU A 80 10.25 -10.53 0.70
N PRO A 81 10.86 -11.73 0.60
CA PRO A 81 12.17 -11.89 0.00
C PRO A 81 12.01 -11.91 -1.55
N ALA A 82 13.01 -11.36 -2.23
CA ALA A 82 13.28 -11.35 -3.68
C ALA A 82 12.25 -11.94 -4.66
#